data_AF-A0A6V8EB55-F1
#
_entry.id   AF-A0A6V8EB55-F1
#
_cell.length_a   1.000
_cell.length_b   1.000
_cell.length_c   1.000
_cell.angle_alpha   90.00
_cell.angle_beta   90.00
_cell.angle_gamma   90.00
#
_symmetry.space_group_name_H-M   'P 1'
#
loop_
_entity.id
_entity.type
_entity.pdbx_description
1 polymer ?
#
loop_
_entity_poly.entity_id
_entity_poly.type
_entity_poly.pdbx_seq_one_letter_code
_entity_poly.pdbx_strand_id
1 'polypeptide(L)'
;MGRWLPHLIGLITPLVTIVGILAGGWWMGATLYLALGVYPVLDLIAGQSSDTNPLEEGKAFNYIVHTHAILVPLVIVVLLYTALVNYTPFVWLGALSVGLSSGASGIVTAHELGHRRPRSASWWLSRLDLLCVLYLHFTIEHNYTHHKHWAKSRDPTSSPWGRNVYHHFIRTIPLQIKGAYKAKPKDVKVSMTVQAVMLLV
;
A
#
# COMPACT_ATOMS: atom_id res chain seq x y z
N MET A 1 21.88 16.88 -6.95
CA MET A 1 21.30 15.84 -6.08
C MET A 1 20.46 14.93 -6.97
N GLY A 2 20.56 13.60 -6.85
CA GLY A 2 19.74 12.70 -7.68
C GLY A 2 18.26 12.94 -7.43
N ARG A 3 17.42 12.92 -8.47
CA ARG A 3 15.99 13.23 -8.34
C ARG A 3 15.23 12.17 -7.55
N TRP A 4 15.84 11.00 -7.37
CA TRP A 4 15.36 9.93 -6.50
C TRP A 4 15.51 10.22 -4.99
N LEU A 5 16.31 11.23 -4.57
CA LEU A 5 16.61 11.44 -3.14
C LEU A 5 15.37 11.74 -2.27
N PRO A 6 14.43 12.60 -2.69
CA PRO A 6 13.22 12.87 -1.91
C PRO A 6 12.39 11.61 -1.62
N HIS A 7 12.48 10.58 -2.46
CA HIS A 7 11.74 9.32 -2.25
C HIS A 7 12.24 8.52 -1.04
N LEU A 8 13.44 8.81 -0.51
CA LEU A 8 13.90 8.24 0.76
C LEU A 8 13.03 8.67 1.95
N ILE A 9 12.37 9.84 1.86
CA ILE A 9 11.45 10.32 2.92
C ILE A 9 10.29 9.34 3.09
N GLY A 10 9.87 8.67 2.01
CA GLY A 10 8.84 7.64 2.08
C GLY A 10 9.20 6.50 3.03
N LEU A 11 10.47 6.12 3.12
CA LEU A 11 10.94 5.03 4.00
C LEU A 11 10.77 5.36 5.49
N ILE A 12 10.61 6.64 5.85
CA ILE A 12 10.35 7.05 7.24
C ILE A 12 9.06 6.41 7.75
N THR A 13 8.02 6.29 6.92
CA THR A 13 6.73 5.74 7.35
C THR A 13 6.85 4.32 7.92
N PRO A 14 7.32 3.30 7.16
CA PRO A 14 7.47 1.95 7.69
C PRO A 14 8.52 1.84 8.82
N LEU A 15 9.60 2.64 8.78
CA LEU A 15 10.60 2.65 9.84
C LEU A 15 10.04 3.17 11.17
N VAL A 16 9.30 4.28 11.14
CA VAL A 16 8.61 4.81 12.32
C VAL A 16 7.57 3.83 12.84
N THR A 17 6.89 3.09 11.96
CA THR A 17 5.98 2.02 12.39
C THR A 17 6.71 0.94 13.18
N ILE A 18 7.81 0.41 12.65
CA ILE A 18 8.60 -0.63 13.33
C ILE A 18 9.12 -0.12 14.68
N VAL A 19 9.79 1.03 14.67
CA VAL A 19 10.36 1.62 15.90
C VAL A 19 9.27 1.93 16.92
N GLY A 20 8.13 2.46 16.48
CA GLY A 20 6.99 2.75 17.35
C GLY A 20 6.40 1.50 18.00
N ILE A 21 6.26 0.40 17.26
CA ILE A 21 5.80 -0.89 17.80
C ILE A 21 6.81 -1.43 18.83
N LEU A 22 8.11 -1.39 18.52
CA LEU A 22 9.15 -1.88 19.42
C LEU A 22 9.29 -1.03 20.69
N ALA A 23 9.07 0.29 20.60
CA ALA A 23 9.10 1.18 21.76
C ALA A 23 7.88 0.98 22.69
N GLY A 24 6.74 0.55 22.14
CA GLY A 24 5.53 0.22 22.89
C GLY A 24 4.77 1.44 23.43
N GLY A 25 3.64 1.18 24.11
CA GLY A 25 2.79 2.23 24.65
C GLY A 25 2.21 3.14 23.56
N TRP A 26 2.17 4.45 23.83
CA TRP A 26 1.69 5.46 22.88
C TRP A 26 2.53 5.55 21.60
N TRP A 27 3.79 5.11 21.63
CA TRP A 27 4.67 5.11 20.45
C TRP A 27 4.17 4.16 19.36
N MET A 28 3.36 3.16 19.70
CA MET A 28 2.72 2.29 18.71
C MET A 28 1.79 3.09 17.75
N GLY A 29 1.37 4.31 18.13
CA GLY A 29 0.60 5.23 17.30
C GLY A 29 1.40 6.26 16.51
N ALA A 30 2.74 6.21 16.56
CA ALA A 30 3.59 7.24 15.98
C ALA A 30 3.35 7.43 14.46
N THR A 31 3.06 6.36 13.73
CA THR A 31 2.75 6.45 12.29
C THR A 31 1.46 7.20 12.02
N LEU A 32 0.43 7.08 12.86
CA LEU A 32 -0.80 7.85 12.71
C LEU A 32 -0.51 9.35 12.84
N TYR A 33 0.26 9.73 13.86
CA TYR A 33 0.66 11.12 14.05
C TYR A 33 1.53 11.65 12.89
N LEU A 34 2.49 10.84 12.43
CA LEU A 34 3.33 11.18 11.30
C LEU A 34 2.51 11.39 10.02
N ALA A 35 1.66 10.42 9.67
CA ALA A 35 0.98 10.42 8.38
C ALA A 35 -0.26 11.33 8.33
N LEU A 36 -0.98 11.50 9.44
CA LEU A 36 -2.20 12.31 9.50
C LEU A 36 -1.99 13.70 10.11
N GLY A 37 -0.86 13.94 10.78
CA GLY A 37 -0.51 15.24 11.36
C GLY A 37 0.67 15.87 10.65
N VAL A 38 1.85 15.23 10.73
CA VAL A 38 3.10 15.82 10.25
C VAL A 38 3.13 15.97 8.73
N TYR A 39 2.81 14.91 7.97
CA TYR A 39 2.86 14.96 6.51
C TYR A 39 1.91 16.01 5.90
N PRO A 40 0.63 16.13 6.32
CA PRO A 40 -0.23 17.20 5.83
C PRO A 40 0.32 18.61 6.13
N VAL A 41 0.91 18.82 7.30
CA VAL A 41 1.55 20.11 7.63
C VAL A 41 2.75 20.38 6.73
N LEU A 42 3.59 19.36 6.48
CA LEU A 42 4.72 19.50 5.56
C LEU A 42 4.26 19.76 4.13
N ASP A 43 3.18 19.12 3.68
CA ASP A 43 2.58 19.34 2.35
C ASP A 43 2.06 20.78 2.20
N LEU A 44 1.39 21.30 3.24
CA LEU A 44 0.94 22.70 3.28
C LEU A 44 2.10 23.70 3.21
N ILE A 45 3.21 23.41 3.90
CA ILE A 45 4.42 24.25 3.89
C ILE A 45 5.14 24.16 2.53
N ALA A 46 5.20 22.96 1.93
CA ALA A 46 5.85 22.73 0.65
C ALA A 46 5.11 23.43 -0.50
N GLY A 47 3.79 23.57 -0.41
CA GLY A 47 2.97 24.23 -1.40
C GLY A 47 2.85 23.44 -2.71
N GLN A 48 2.38 24.12 -3.76
CA GLN A 48 2.15 23.50 -5.07
C GLN A 48 3.25 23.89 -6.07
N SER A 49 3.65 22.95 -6.92
CA SER A 49 4.57 23.19 -8.02
C SER A 49 3.93 22.75 -9.33
N SER A 50 4.10 23.54 -10.39
CA SER A 50 3.76 23.17 -11.77
C SER A 50 4.88 22.37 -12.46
N ASP A 51 6.03 22.20 -11.80
CA ASP A 51 7.13 21.41 -12.30
C ASP A 51 6.81 19.92 -12.20
N THR A 52 6.67 19.27 -13.36
CA THR A 52 6.31 17.84 -13.50
C THR A 52 7.52 16.97 -13.83
N ASN A 53 8.74 17.45 -13.57
CA ASN A 53 10.00 16.75 -13.81
C ASN A 53 9.87 15.23 -13.56
N PRO A 54 9.95 14.39 -14.61
CA PRO A 54 9.64 12.97 -14.49
C PRO A 54 10.63 12.28 -13.55
N LEU A 55 10.11 11.24 -12.89
CA LEU A 55 10.87 10.35 -12.01
C LEU A 55 12.12 9.84 -12.73
N GLU A 56 13.25 9.93 -12.04
CA GLU A 56 14.51 9.33 -12.51
C GLU A 56 14.50 7.83 -12.21
N GLU A 57 13.91 7.06 -13.12
CA GLU A 57 13.92 5.60 -13.05
C GLU A 57 15.36 5.08 -13.20
N GLY A 58 15.77 4.22 -12.27
CA GLY A 58 17.13 3.70 -12.26
C GLY A 58 17.40 2.75 -11.09
N LYS A 59 18.67 2.37 -10.91
CA LYS A 59 19.07 1.43 -9.85
C LYS A 59 18.68 1.93 -8.46
N ALA A 60 18.89 3.23 -8.17
CA ALA A 60 18.56 3.82 -6.88
C ALA A 60 17.06 3.74 -6.57
N PHE A 61 16.20 4.19 -7.50
CA PHE A 61 14.76 4.07 -7.35
C PHE A 61 14.30 2.61 -7.19
N ASN A 62 14.88 1.70 -7.98
CA ASN A 62 14.60 0.28 -7.86
C ASN A 62 14.93 -0.26 -6.45
N TYR A 63 16.06 0.13 -5.85
CA TYR A 63 16.38 -0.25 -4.47
C TYR A 63 15.35 0.32 -3.49
N ILE A 64 14.97 1.59 -3.62
CA ILE A 64 13.98 2.22 -2.73
C ILE A 64 12.64 1.47 -2.75
N VAL A 65 12.13 1.14 -3.95
CA VAL A 65 10.87 0.39 -4.08
C VAL A 65 10.98 -1.00 -3.46
N HIS A 66 12.11 -1.72 -3.62
CA HIS A 66 12.28 -3.03 -2.99
C HIS A 66 12.43 -2.93 -1.47
N THR A 67 13.09 -1.89 -0.97
CA THR A 67 13.22 -1.67 0.47
C THR A 67 11.86 -1.46 1.10
N HIS A 68 11.02 -0.58 0.52
CA HIS A 68 9.65 -0.41 0.95
C HIS A 68 8.86 -1.72 0.93
N ALA A 69 8.96 -2.47 -0.16
CA ALA A 69 8.26 -3.74 -0.32
C ALA A 69 8.72 -4.82 0.68
N ILE A 70 10.00 -4.85 1.06
CA ILE A 70 10.50 -5.76 2.12
C ILE A 70 10.04 -5.31 3.51
N LEU A 71 9.94 -3.99 3.74
CA LEU A 71 9.53 -3.46 5.05
C LEU A 71 8.06 -3.73 5.35
N VAL A 72 7.18 -3.85 4.36
CA VAL A 72 5.74 -4.10 4.56
C VAL A 72 5.46 -5.42 5.31
N PRO A 73 5.92 -6.60 4.85
CA PRO A 73 5.75 -7.84 5.60
C PRO A 73 6.52 -7.81 6.93
N LEU A 74 7.66 -7.11 7.01
CA LEU A 74 8.40 -6.97 8.26
C LEU A 74 7.59 -6.21 9.33
N VAL A 75 6.93 -5.11 8.96
CA VAL A 75 6.06 -4.33 9.84
C VAL A 75 4.95 -5.21 10.41
N ILE A 76 4.33 -6.07 9.58
CA ILE A 76 3.32 -7.03 10.03
C ILE A 76 3.91 -8.06 10.98
N VAL A 77 5.06 -8.65 10.64
CA VAL A 77 5.73 -9.64 11.50
C VAL A 77 6.07 -9.04 12.87
N VAL A 78 6.57 -7.80 12.91
CA VAL A 78 6.87 -7.10 14.17
C VAL A 78 5.60 -6.89 14.99
N LEU A 79 4.51 -6.45 14.38
CA LEU A 79 3.22 -6.32 15.09
C LEU A 79 2.74 -7.66 15.65
N LEU A 80 2.70 -8.71 14.83
CA LEU A 80 2.21 -10.03 15.24
C LEU A 80 3.09 -10.64 16.33
N TYR A 81 4.41 -10.49 16.21
CA TYR A 81 5.34 -10.92 17.24
C TYR A 81 5.10 -10.18 18.55
N THR A 82 5.01 -8.84 18.52
CA THR A 82 4.71 -8.04 19.72
C THR A 82 3.36 -8.41 20.34
N ALA A 83 2.34 -8.66 19.51
CA ALA A 83 1.03 -9.11 19.98
C ALA A 83 1.10 -10.49 20.66
N LEU A 84 1.97 -11.38 20.19
CA LEU A 84 2.15 -12.71 20.75
C LEU A 84 2.94 -12.71 22.06
N VAL A 85 4.05 -11.98 22.14
CA VAL A 85 4.99 -12.07 23.28
C VAL A 85 4.84 -10.96 24.32
N ASN A 86 4.26 -9.82 23.95
CA ASN A 86 4.21 -8.63 24.82
C ASN A 86 2.89 -7.85 24.62
N TYR A 87 1.77 -8.56 24.68
CA TYR A 87 0.45 -7.99 24.45
C TYR A 87 0.13 -6.86 25.45
N THR A 88 -0.26 -5.71 24.91
CA THR A 88 -0.86 -4.60 25.66
C THR A 88 -2.03 -4.04 24.84
N PRO A 89 -2.98 -3.30 25.44
CA PRO A 89 -4.05 -2.65 24.68
C PRO A 89 -3.53 -1.72 23.57
N PHE A 90 -2.31 -1.19 23.70
CA PHE A 90 -1.66 -0.37 22.67
C PHE A 90 -1.35 -1.13 21.38
N VAL A 91 -1.36 -2.47 21.37
CA VAL A 91 -1.21 -3.28 20.15
C VAL A 91 -2.26 -2.92 19.10
N TRP A 92 -3.47 -2.52 19.52
CA TRP A 92 -4.50 -2.03 18.60
C TRP A 92 -4.12 -0.70 17.93
N LEU A 93 -3.44 0.17 18.66
CA LEU A 93 -2.86 1.39 18.11
C LEU A 93 -1.73 1.06 17.12
N GLY A 94 -0.91 0.06 17.44
CA GLY A 94 0.07 -0.52 16.54
C GLY A 94 -0.55 -1.07 15.26
N ALA A 95 -1.67 -1.80 15.37
CA ALA A 95 -2.39 -2.35 14.22
C ALA A 95 -2.92 -1.25 13.28
N LEU A 96 -3.43 -0.15 13.83
CA LEU A 96 -3.82 1.03 13.04
C LEU A 96 -2.63 1.66 12.32
N SER A 97 -1.49 1.81 13.01
CA SER A 97 -0.23 2.30 12.41
C SER A 97 0.26 1.38 11.29
N VAL A 98 0.24 0.06 11.49
CA VAL A 98 0.57 -0.94 10.45
C VAL A 98 -0.36 -0.83 9.26
N GLY A 99 -1.68 -0.73 9.48
CA GLY A 99 -2.65 -0.58 8.40
C GLY A 99 -2.39 0.66 7.55
N LEU A 100 -2.13 1.81 8.18
CA LEU A 100 -1.82 3.05 7.48
C LEU A 100 -0.48 2.98 6.74
N SER A 101 0.54 2.41 7.38
CA SER A 101 1.88 2.22 6.81
C SER A 101 1.84 1.31 5.57
N SER A 102 1.19 0.15 5.68
CA SER A 102 1.04 -0.81 4.58
C SER A 102 0.16 -0.28 3.45
N GLY A 103 -0.82 0.57 3.75
CA GLY A 103 -1.59 1.29 2.73
C GLY A 103 -0.73 2.29 1.95
N ALA A 104 0.00 3.15 2.65
CA ALA A 104 0.82 4.21 2.05
C ALA A 104 2.08 3.66 1.33
N SER A 105 2.71 2.64 1.90
CA SER A 105 3.96 2.05 1.39
C SER A 105 3.70 0.80 0.54
N GLY A 106 2.89 -0.14 1.05
CA GLY A 106 2.72 -1.47 0.47
C GLY A 106 1.89 -1.47 -0.81
N ILE A 107 0.78 -0.75 -0.88
CA ILE A 107 -0.03 -0.70 -2.12
C ILE A 107 0.75 0.01 -3.24
N VAL A 108 1.45 1.10 -2.92
CA VAL A 108 2.26 1.86 -3.89
C VAL A 108 3.39 0.99 -4.45
N THR A 109 4.14 0.31 -3.60
CA THR A 109 5.23 -0.55 -4.07
C THR A 109 4.73 -1.82 -4.76
N ALA A 110 3.63 -2.40 -4.30
CA ALA A 110 2.98 -3.50 -4.99
C ALA A 110 2.49 -3.10 -6.38
N HIS A 111 2.02 -1.86 -6.57
CA HIS A 111 1.67 -1.32 -7.88
C HIS A 111 2.89 -1.34 -8.82
N GLU A 112 4.01 -0.73 -8.41
CA GLU A 112 5.22 -0.66 -9.22
C GLU A 112 5.82 -2.03 -9.53
N LEU A 113 5.91 -2.91 -8.51
CA LEU A 113 6.49 -4.23 -8.66
C LEU A 113 5.53 -5.20 -9.38
N GLY A 114 4.23 -4.96 -9.31
CA GLY A 114 3.18 -5.78 -9.93
C GLY A 114 3.10 -5.65 -11.46
N HIS A 115 3.63 -4.56 -12.01
CA HIS A 115 3.81 -4.36 -13.46
C HIS A 115 4.97 -5.14 -14.05
N ARG A 116 5.87 -5.64 -13.20
CA ARG A 116 7.07 -6.36 -13.66
C ARG A 116 6.70 -7.74 -14.17
N ARG A 117 7.69 -8.38 -14.83
CA ARG A 117 7.53 -9.70 -15.46
C ARG A 117 6.78 -10.66 -14.52
N PRO A 118 5.64 -11.23 -14.95
CA PRO A 118 4.88 -12.17 -14.14
C PRO A 118 5.76 -13.31 -13.63
N ARG A 119 5.58 -13.67 -12.34
CA ARG A 119 6.35 -14.70 -11.61
C ARG A 119 7.84 -14.40 -11.37
N SER A 120 8.31 -13.18 -11.67
CA SER A 120 9.63 -12.74 -11.19
C SER A 120 9.65 -12.53 -9.66
N ALA A 121 10.83 -12.39 -9.07
CA ALA A 121 10.98 -12.11 -7.64
C ALA A 121 10.23 -10.82 -7.23
N SER A 122 10.37 -9.74 -8.01
CA SER A 122 9.64 -8.50 -7.77
C SER A 122 8.13 -8.69 -7.88
N TRP A 123 7.66 -9.47 -8.86
CA TRP A 123 6.23 -9.74 -9.01
C TRP A 123 5.68 -10.51 -7.80
N TRP A 124 6.40 -11.51 -7.30
CA TRP A 124 5.99 -12.23 -6.09
C TRP A 124 6.03 -11.35 -4.84
N LEU A 125 6.99 -10.44 -4.74
CA LEU A 125 7.04 -9.47 -3.66
C LEU A 125 5.83 -8.53 -3.68
N SER A 126 5.41 -8.03 -4.86
CA SER A 126 4.14 -7.31 -5.02
C SER A 126 2.93 -8.12 -4.53
N ARG A 127 2.88 -9.42 -4.84
CA ARG A 127 1.80 -10.30 -4.37
C ARG A 127 1.81 -10.46 -2.86
N LEU A 128 2.99 -10.57 -2.24
CA LEU A 128 3.13 -10.65 -0.79
C LEU A 128 2.64 -9.35 -0.11
N ASP A 129 3.01 -8.19 -0.64
CA ASP A 129 2.59 -6.89 -0.11
C ASP A 129 1.07 -6.70 -0.22
N LEU A 130 0.47 -7.10 -1.34
CA LEU A 130 -0.99 -7.06 -1.47
C LEU A 130 -1.68 -8.05 -0.55
N LEU A 131 -1.05 -9.20 -0.28
CA LEU A 131 -1.58 -10.18 0.67
C LEU A 131 -1.57 -9.62 2.10
N CYS A 132 -0.52 -8.88 2.46
CA CYS A 132 -0.38 -8.18 3.74
C CYS A 132 -1.54 -7.19 4.03
N VAL A 133 -2.19 -6.67 2.98
CA VAL A 133 -3.36 -5.77 3.08
C VAL A 133 -4.65 -6.39 2.54
N LEU A 134 -4.67 -7.70 2.30
CA LEU A 134 -5.83 -8.46 1.79
C LEU A 134 -6.44 -7.87 0.50
N TYR A 135 -5.57 -7.41 -0.40
CA TYR A 135 -5.92 -6.70 -1.63
C TYR A 135 -5.33 -7.34 -2.90
N LEU A 136 -5.16 -8.67 -2.91
CA LEU A 136 -4.58 -9.44 -4.04
C LEU A 136 -5.30 -9.27 -5.39
N HIS A 137 -6.56 -8.85 -5.41
CA HIS A 137 -7.26 -8.60 -6.67
C HIS A 137 -6.76 -7.34 -7.39
N PHE A 138 -6.07 -6.44 -6.68
CA PHE A 138 -5.60 -5.16 -7.20
C PHE A 138 -4.81 -5.30 -8.50
N THR A 139 -3.73 -6.09 -8.55
CA THR A 139 -2.93 -6.24 -9.79
C THR A 139 -3.74 -6.78 -10.96
N ILE A 140 -4.77 -7.60 -10.70
CA ILE A 140 -5.62 -8.15 -11.75
C ILE A 140 -6.54 -7.05 -12.28
N GLU A 141 -7.21 -6.34 -11.39
CA GLU A 141 -8.06 -5.21 -11.75
C GLU A 141 -7.25 -4.14 -12.49
N HIS A 142 -6.13 -3.74 -11.89
CA HIS A 142 -5.32 -2.64 -12.33
C HIS A 142 -4.74 -2.91 -13.73
N ASN A 143 -4.12 -4.08 -13.94
CA ASN A 143 -3.42 -4.42 -15.18
C ASN A 143 -4.37 -4.78 -16.33
N TYR A 144 -5.51 -5.42 -16.04
CA TYR A 144 -6.43 -5.90 -17.09
C TYR A 144 -7.68 -5.03 -17.30
N THR A 145 -8.01 -4.17 -16.34
CA THR A 145 -9.21 -3.31 -16.39
C THR A 145 -8.83 -1.83 -16.37
N HIS A 146 -8.20 -1.34 -15.31
CA HIS A 146 -7.92 0.10 -15.15
C HIS A 146 -7.05 0.65 -16.28
N HIS A 147 -5.86 0.07 -16.54
CA HIS A 147 -4.98 0.53 -17.63
C HIS A 147 -5.65 0.58 -19.01
N LYS A 148 -6.63 -0.30 -19.25
CA LYS A 148 -7.39 -0.34 -20.51
C LYS A 148 -8.50 0.72 -20.57
N HIS A 149 -9.02 1.14 -19.42
CA HIS A 149 -10.24 1.91 -19.30
C HIS A 149 -10.11 3.20 -18.49
N TRP A 150 -8.90 3.60 -18.09
CA TRP A 150 -8.65 4.79 -17.27
C TRP A 150 -9.32 6.02 -17.88
N ALA A 151 -9.83 6.88 -17.00
CA ALA A 151 -10.65 8.04 -17.30
C ALA A 151 -11.99 7.75 -18.03
N LYS A 152 -12.46 6.49 -18.09
CA LYS A 152 -13.77 6.13 -18.67
C LYS A 152 -14.78 5.77 -17.58
N SER A 153 -16.06 5.98 -17.85
CA SER A 153 -17.16 5.68 -16.92
C SER A 153 -17.21 4.21 -16.46
N ARG A 154 -16.73 3.28 -17.29
CA ARG A 154 -16.67 1.85 -17.00
C ARG A 154 -15.51 1.42 -16.10
N ASP A 155 -14.55 2.31 -15.86
CA ASP A 155 -13.44 2.06 -14.94
C ASP A 155 -13.89 2.31 -13.49
N PRO A 156 -13.81 1.30 -12.60
CA PRO A 156 -14.18 1.44 -11.20
C PRO A 156 -13.39 2.53 -10.46
N THR A 157 -12.10 2.65 -10.76
CA THR A 157 -11.12 3.50 -10.05
C THR A 157 -11.12 4.94 -10.54
N SER A 158 -11.56 5.18 -11.77
CA SER A 158 -11.71 6.54 -12.29
C SER A 158 -12.63 7.40 -11.41
N SER A 159 -12.08 8.52 -10.94
CA SER A 159 -12.72 9.48 -10.03
C SER A 159 -13.22 10.71 -10.80
N PRO A 160 -14.49 10.74 -11.24
CA PRO A 160 -15.05 11.91 -11.89
C PRO A 160 -15.15 13.08 -10.90
N TRP A 161 -15.04 14.29 -11.43
CA TRP A 161 -15.17 15.51 -10.66
C TRP A 161 -16.50 15.56 -9.89
N GLY A 162 -16.46 16.09 -8.67
CA GLY A 162 -17.62 16.21 -7.79
C GLY A 162 -18.01 14.93 -7.02
N ARG A 163 -17.35 13.79 -7.24
CA ARG A 163 -17.63 12.58 -6.45
C ARG A 163 -16.95 12.65 -5.07
N ASN A 164 -17.76 12.60 -4.01
CA ASN A 164 -17.28 12.48 -2.64
C ASN A 164 -16.39 11.23 -2.42
N VAL A 165 -15.33 11.37 -1.62
CA VAL A 165 -14.33 10.31 -1.38
C VAL A 165 -14.93 9.05 -0.73
N TYR A 166 -15.84 9.19 0.23
CA TYR A 166 -16.47 8.05 0.92
C TYR A 166 -17.41 7.30 -0.02
N HIS A 167 -18.20 8.03 -0.81
CA HIS A 167 -19.01 7.42 -1.86
C HIS A 167 -18.14 6.73 -2.91
N HIS A 168 -17.00 7.33 -3.29
CA HIS A 168 -16.05 6.69 -4.21
C HIS A 168 -15.50 5.39 -3.62
N PHE A 169 -15.08 5.40 -2.36
CA PHE A 169 -14.51 4.24 -1.66
C PHE A 169 -15.47 3.04 -1.62
N ILE A 170 -16.72 3.28 -1.17
CA ILE A 170 -17.74 2.23 -1.06
C ILE A 170 -18.10 1.66 -2.45
N ARG A 171 -18.11 2.51 -3.49
CA ARG A 171 -18.38 2.09 -4.87
C ARG A 171 -17.21 1.32 -5.50
N THR A 172 -15.98 1.83 -5.34
CA THR A 172 -14.85 1.39 -6.17
C THR A 172 -14.44 -0.03 -5.86
N ILE A 173 -14.34 -0.42 -4.58
CA ILE A 173 -13.82 -1.74 -4.19
C ILE A 173 -14.68 -2.90 -4.72
N PRO A 174 -16.02 -2.92 -4.53
CA PRO A 174 -16.85 -4.00 -5.09
C PRO A 174 -16.79 -4.06 -6.61
N LEU A 175 -16.73 -2.91 -7.28
CA LEU A 175 -16.63 -2.83 -8.73
C LEU A 175 -15.28 -3.29 -9.26
N GLN A 176 -14.20 -3.02 -8.53
CA GLN A 176 -12.86 -3.53 -8.83
C GLN A 176 -12.82 -5.05 -8.79
N ILE A 177 -13.37 -5.67 -7.73
CA ILE A 177 -13.48 -7.13 -7.63
C ILE A 177 -14.30 -7.69 -8.80
N LYS A 178 -15.43 -7.06 -9.13
CA LYS A 178 -16.27 -7.46 -10.28
C LYS A 178 -15.53 -7.34 -11.61
N GLY A 179 -14.76 -6.27 -11.80
CA GLY A 179 -13.92 -6.04 -12.98
C GLY A 179 -12.83 -7.09 -13.12
N ALA A 180 -12.07 -7.31 -12.05
CA ALA A 180 -11.05 -8.35 -11.97
C ALA A 180 -11.62 -9.75 -12.26
N TYR A 181 -12.78 -10.08 -11.68
CA TYR A 181 -13.41 -11.38 -11.88
C TYR A 181 -13.84 -11.61 -13.33
N LYS A 182 -14.39 -10.57 -13.97
CA LYS A 182 -14.72 -10.62 -15.41
C LYS A 182 -13.49 -10.79 -16.29
N ALA A 183 -12.37 -10.17 -15.92
CA ALA A 183 -11.12 -10.24 -16.69
C ALA A 183 -10.39 -11.58 -16.52
N LYS A 184 -10.27 -12.07 -15.27
CA LYS A 184 -9.49 -13.26 -14.89
C LYS A 184 -10.18 -14.03 -13.75
N PRO A 185 -11.26 -14.77 -14.04
CA PRO A 185 -12.08 -15.40 -12.99
C PRO A 185 -11.31 -16.44 -12.16
N LYS A 186 -10.43 -17.22 -12.79
CA LYS A 186 -9.61 -18.23 -12.09
C LYS A 186 -8.65 -17.58 -11.09
N ASP A 187 -7.91 -16.56 -11.54
CA ASP A 187 -6.90 -15.87 -10.73
C ASP A 187 -7.53 -15.12 -9.54
N VAL A 188 -8.72 -14.54 -9.75
CA VAL A 188 -9.48 -13.88 -8.68
C VAL A 188 -10.00 -14.88 -7.67
N LYS A 189 -10.55 -16.03 -8.10
CA LYS A 189 -10.99 -17.07 -7.16
C LYS A 189 -9.83 -17.53 -6.27
N VAL A 190 -8.67 -17.82 -6.85
CA VAL A 190 -7.47 -18.20 -6.09
C VAL A 190 -7.07 -17.09 -5.12
N SER A 191 -7.02 -15.84 -5.59
CA SER A 191 -6.68 -14.69 -4.73
C SER A 191 -7.63 -14.53 -3.55
N MET A 192 -8.94 -14.66 -3.79
CA MET A 192 -9.96 -14.57 -2.72
C MET A 192 -9.87 -15.74 -1.75
N THR A 193 -9.68 -16.97 -2.24
CA THR A 193 -9.53 -18.15 -1.39
C THR A 193 -8.29 -18.05 -0.51
N VAL A 194 -7.14 -17.65 -1.06
CA VAL A 194 -5.90 -17.47 -0.27
C VAL A 194 -6.10 -16.45 0.85
N GLN A 195 -6.71 -15.31 0.56
CA GLN A 195 -7.00 -14.29 1.57
C GLN A 195 -7.99 -14.79 2.63
N ALA A 196 -9.04 -15.52 2.23
CA ALA A 196 -10.00 -16.09 3.15
C ALA A 196 -9.34 -17.11 4.10
N VAL A 197 -8.45 -17.97 3.57
CA VAL A 197 -7.69 -18.92 4.39
C VAL A 197 -6.78 -18.20 5.39
N MET A 198 -6.08 -17.14 4.97
CA MET A 198 -5.24 -16.34 5.88
C MET A 198 -6.00 -15.67 7.02
N LEU A 199 -7.29 -15.40 6.85
CA LEU A 199 -8.13 -14.81 7.91
C LEU A 199 -8.70 -15.86 8.88
N LEU A 200 -8.66 -17.13 8.51
CA LEU A 200 -9.25 -18.23 9.29
C LEU A 200 -8.21 -19.02 10.10
N VAL A 201 -6.93 -18.80 9.84
CA VAL A 201 -5.78 -19.45 10.51
C VAL A 201 -5.13 -18.45 11.45
#